data_AF-A0A0M4ESJ7-F1
#
_entry.id   AF-A0A0M4ESJ7-F1
#
_cell.length_a   1.000
_cell.length_b   1.000
_cell.length_c   1.000
_cell.angle_alpha   90.00
_cell.angle_beta   90.00
_cell.angle_gamma   90.00
#
_symmetry.space_group_name_H-M   'P 1'
#
loop_
_entity.id
_entity.type
_entity.pdbx_description
1 polymer ?
#
loop_
_entity_poly.entity_id
_entity_poly.type
_entity_poly.pdbx_seq_one_letter_code
_entity_poly.pdbx_strand_id
1 'polypeptide(L)'
;TKKVKMRKIHLLLATATIYLCLPAAECVFEKTIESFLKELSVRMCHPIPNLGLPALDPLTVNHAETAMDNKYLIDFTGSIDNFKVHGLSDFVINKLSINIVPGVTRSTINVTFPYTYLKSIYTAKGSLAYILNLAGDGNAETTITDFNFEISWRIKASIGPLAITALKIDMLLGDLKINFDNLLEEERINNFVHALVNEMGVELLGDIWNYEQPTAIDKVETIINSKLPDLLKLITGGNGGEGPPVFDGVEPDCKSE
;
A
#
# COMPACT_ATOMS: atom_id res chain seq x y z
N THR A 1 39.41 36.70 19.74
CA THR A 1 38.14 37.14 19.09
C THR A 1 38.08 36.93 17.57
N LYS A 2 39.18 36.81 16.80
CA LYS A 2 39.14 36.49 15.34
C LYS A 2 38.93 35.00 14.99
N LYS A 3 39.57 34.07 15.71
CA LYS A 3 39.45 32.60 15.48
C LYS A 3 38.00 32.08 15.61
N VAL A 4 37.24 32.62 16.56
CA VAL A 4 35.82 32.24 16.77
C VAL A 4 34.94 32.74 15.64
N LYS A 5 35.16 33.97 15.13
CA LYS A 5 34.43 34.54 13.99
C LYS A 5 34.72 33.77 12.69
N MET A 6 35.97 33.39 12.48
CA MET A 6 36.39 32.60 11.31
C MET A 6 35.79 31.18 11.32
N ARG A 7 35.73 30.51 12.48
CA ARG A 7 35.05 29.22 12.65
C ARG A 7 33.55 29.30 12.37
N LYS A 8 32.88 30.37 12.81
CA LYS A 8 31.44 30.59 12.53
C LYS A 8 31.18 30.77 11.02
N ILE A 9 32.04 31.48 10.30
CA ILE A 9 31.91 31.67 8.85
C ILE A 9 32.09 30.35 8.10
N HIS A 10 33.07 29.51 8.49
CA HIS A 10 33.26 28.19 7.87
C HIS A 10 32.09 27.24 8.14
N LEU A 11 31.49 27.31 9.33
CA LEU A 11 30.29 26.52 9.67
C LEU A 11 29.07 26.97 8.84
N LEU A 12 28.89 28.28 8.66
CA LEU A 12 27.83 28.83 7.81
C LEU A 12 28.03 28.48 6.33
N LEU A 13 29.27 28.52 5.84
CA LEU A 13 29.57 28.10 4.48
C LEU A 13 29.30 26.60 4.29
N ALA A 14 29.78 25.76 5.20
CA ALA A 14 29.57 24.31 5.13
C ALA A 14 28.08 23.93 5.16
N THR A 15 27.30 24.57 6.03
CA THR A 15 25.84 24.36 6.09
C THR A 15 25.12 24.84 4.83
N ALA A 16 25.51 25.98 4.26
CA ALA A 16 24.97 26.47 2.99
C ALA A 16 25.30 25.53 1.82
N THR A 17 26.54 25.03 1.74
CA THR A 17 26.95 24.08 0.69
C THR A 17 26.20 22.75 0.80
N ILE A 18 25.99 22.24 2.02
CA ILE A 18 25.16 21.04 2.25
C ILE A 18 23.74 21.27 1.76
N TYR A 19 23.14 22.43 2.10
CA TYR A 19 21.78 22.78 1.66
C TYR A 19 21.65 22.85 0.14
N LEU A 20 22.67 23.36 -0.56
CA LEU A 20 22.69 23.45 -2.02
C LEU A 20 22.79 22.07 -2.70
N CYS A 21 23.33 21.05 -2.01
CA CYS A 21 23.40 19.68 -2.53
C CYS A 21 22.15 18.83 -2.24
N LEU A 22 21.26 19.26 -1.33
CA LEU A 22 20.05 18.48 -0.98
C LEU A 22 19.17 18.16 -2.20
N PRO A 23 18.85 19.12 -3.10
CA PRO A 23 17.97 18.83 -4.23
C PRO A 23 18.55 17.78 -5.18
N ALA A 24 19.88 17.79 -5.36
CA ALA A 24 20.56 16.81 -6.19
C ALA A 24 20.51 15.41 -5.56
N ALA A 25 20.69 15.30 -4.23
CA ALA A 25 20.56 14.04 -3.52
C ALA A 25 19.12 13.49 -3.56
N GLU A 26 18.13 14.35 -3.33
CA GLU A 26 16.70 14.01 -3.41
C GLU A 26 16.33 13.47 -4.80
N CYS A 27 16.76 14.15 -5.88
CA CYS A 27 16.54 13.70 -7.26
C CYS A 27 17.18 12.33 -7.55
N VAL A 28 18.35 12.04 -6.98
CA VAL A 28 18.98 10.71 -7.13
C VAL A 28 18.14 9.64 -6.43
N PHE A 29 17.70 9.88 -5.19
CA PHE A 29 16.85 8.94 -4.46
C PHE A 29 15.52 8.68 -5.17
N GLU A 30 14.87 9.72 -5.68
CA GLU A 30 13.64 9.61 -6.44
C GLU A 30 13.80 8.68 -7.64
N LYS A 31 14.83 8.91 -8.47
CA LYS A 31 15.12 8.07 -9.64
C LYS A 31 15.42 6.61 -9.27
N THR A 32 16.13 6.38 -8.16
CA THR A 32 16.42 5.01 -7.73
C THR A 32 15.16 4.29 -7.26
N ILE A 33 14.28 4.98 -6.53
CA ILE A 33 12.98 4.43 -6.10
C ILE A 33 12.08 4.15 -7.31
N GLU A 34 11.96 5.09 -8.25
CA GLU A 34 11.19 4.90 -9.49
C GLU A 34 11.72 3.70 -10.29
N SER A 35 13.03 3.58 -10.44
CA SER A 35 13.64 2.43 -11.12
C SER A 35 13.36 1.13 -10.40
N PHE A 36 13.47 1.11 -9.07
CA PHE A 36 13.16 -0.09 -8.27
C PHE A 36 11.69 -0.50 -8.45
N LEU A 37 10.76 0.45 -8.36
CA LEU A 37 9.33 0.18 -8.53
C LEU A 37 9.01 -0.28 -9.95
N LYS A 38 9.66 0.29 -10.97
CA LYS A 38 9.51 -0.18 -12.35
C LYS A 38 9.97 -1.63 -12.50
N GLU A 39 11.15 -1.98 -11.99
CA GLU A 39 11.65 -3.36 -12.04
C GLU A 39 10.79 -4.32 -11.22
N LEU A 40 10.23 -3.86 -10.11
CA LEU A 40 9.26 -4.61 -9.31
C LEU A 40 8.02 -4.92 -10.15
N SER A 41 7.44 -3.92 -10.82
CA SER A 41 6.18 -4.06 -11.56
C SER A 41 6.21 -5.17 -12.62
N VAL A 42 7.34 -5.35 -13.32
CA VAL A 42 7.49 -6.38 -14.37
C VAL A 42 7.81 -7.78 -13.81
N ARG A 43 7.88 -7.93 -12.48
CA ARG A 43 8.26 -9.17 -11.77
C ARG A 43 7.23 -9.65 -10.75
N MET A 44 6.15 -8.91 -10.53
CA MET A 44 5.17 -9.19 -9.47
C MET A 44 4.38 -10.49 -9.65
N CYS A 45 4.36 -11.09 -10.84
CA CYS A 45 3.79 -12.43 -11.06
C CYS A 45 4.65 -13.57 -10.49
N HIS A 46 5.90 -13.28 -10.13
CA HIS A 46 6.80 -14.23 -9.48
C HIS A 46 6.97 -13.89 -8.00
N PRO A 47 7.25 -14.89 -7.15
CA PRO A 47 7.80 -14.64 -5.83
C PRO A 47 9.11 -13.85 -5.92
N ILE A 48 9.39 -13.00 -4.92
CA ILE A 48 10.65 -12.25 -4.81
C ILE A 48 11.34 -12.67 -3.50
N PRO A 49 12.12 -13.78 -3.51
CA PRO A 49 12.66 -14.38 -2.31
C PRO A 49 13.57 -13.44 -1.51
N ASN A 50 14.36 -12.61 -2.19
CA ASN A 50 15.28 -11.67 -1.56
C ASN A 50 14.56 -10.58 -0.75
N LEU A 51 13.27 -10.35 -1.00
CA LEU A 51 12.42 -9.46 -0.21
C LEU A 51 11.48 -10.22 0.75
N GLY A 52 11.44 -11.55 0.66
CA GLY A 52 10.47 -12.40 1.37
C GLY A 52 9.04 -12.16 0.90
N LEU A 53 8.84 -11.72 -0.34
CA LEU A 53 7.53 -11.42 -0.89
C LEU A 53 7.02 -12.60 -1.73
N PRO A 54 5.74 -12.98 -1.60
CA PRO A 54 5.10 -13.91 -2.52
C PRO A 54 4.93 -13.25 -3.90
N ALA A 55 4.35 -14.00 -4.86
CA ALA A 55 3.79 -13.35 -6.03
C ALA A 55 2.74 -12.32 -5.58
N LEU A 56 2.82 -11.13 -6.14
CA LEU A 56 1.97 -9.99 -5.83
C LEU A 56 0.93 -9.73 -6.92
N ASP A 57 1.05 -10.37 -8.09
CA ASP A 57 0.06 -10.27 -9.16
C ASP A 57 -0.08 -11.59 -9.97
N PRO A 58 -1.01 -12.49 -9.59
CA PRO A 58 -1.97 -12.31 -8.52
C PRO A 58 -1.37 -12.47 -7.13
N LEU A 59 -1.76 -11.58 -6.21
CA LEU A 59 -1.61 -11.83 -4.78
C LEU A 59 -2.70 -12.82 -4.34
N THR A 60 -2.30 -13.91 -3.68
CA THR A 60 -3.24 -14.97 -3.28
C THR A 60 -3.28 -15.16 -1.77
N VAL A 61 -4.49 -15.31 -1.22
CA VAL A 61 -4.75 -15.76 0.14
C VAL A 61 -5.60 -17.02 0.07
N ASN A 62 -5.07 -18.13 0.61
CA ASN A 62 -5.71 -19.43 0.48
C ASN A 62 -7.04 -19.51 1.25
N HIS A 63 -7.02 -19.07 2.50
CA HIS A 63 -8.17 -19.12 3.39
C HIS A 63 -8.03 -18.03 4.46
N ALA A 64 -9.13 -17.35 4.78
CA ALA A 64 -9.23 -16.47 5.93
C ALA A 64 -10.66 -16.48 6.48
N GLU A 65 -10.78 -16.39 7.80
CA GLU A 65 -12.07 -16.29 8.50
C GLU A 65 -12.19 -14.94 9.18
N THR A 66 -13.41 -14.45 9.29
CA THR A 66 -13.72 -13.22 10.03
C THR A 66 -15.03 -13.38 10.79
N ALA A 67 -15.08 -12.74 11.96
CA ALA A 67 -16.28 -12.61 12.75
C ALA A 67 -16.41 -11.15 13.20
N MET A 68 -17.58 -10.58 13.00
CA MET A 68 -17.96 -9.25 13.46
C MET A 68 -19.20 -9.39 14.32
N ASP A 69 -19.05 -9.09 15.62
CA ASP A 69 -20.17 -8.92 16.53
C ASP A 69 -20.27 -7.44 16.89
N ASN A 70 -21.21 -6.77 16.25
CA ASN A 70 -21.68 -5.45 16.65
C ASN A 70 -23.14 -5.59 17.08
N LYS A 71 -23.35 -5.70 18.41
CA LYS A 71 -24.60 -5.80 19.18
C LYS A 71 -25.83 -4.99 18.71
N TYR A 72 -25.69 -4.08 17.76
CA TYR A 72 -26.76 -3.20 17.33
C TYR A 72 -27.05 -3.24 15.82
N LEU A 73 -26.10 -3.67 14.97
CA LEU A 73 -26.23 -3.45 13.52
C LEU A 73 -25.74 -4.61 12.65
N ILE A 74 -24.68 -5.31 13.03
CA ILE A 74 -24.08 -6.36 12.18
C ILE A 74 -23.61 -7.47 13.11
N ASP A 75 -24.22 -8.64 12.97
CA ASP A 75 -23.69 -9.89 13.50
C ASP A 75 -23.37 -10.76 12.30
N PHE A 76 -22.08 -11.03 12.06
CA PHE A 76 -21.61 -11.71 10.87
C PHE A 76 -20.45 -12.64 11.18
N THR A 77 -20.50 -13.83 10.60
CA THR A 77 -19.37 -14.76 10.49
C THR A 77 -19.21 -15.17 9.04
N GLY A 78 -17.98 -15.29 8.59
CA GLY A 78 -17.74 -15.69 7.22
C GLY A 78 -16.31 -16.14 6.97
N SER A 79 -16.12 -16.78 5.82
CA SER A 79 -14.83 -17.18 5.32
C SER A 79 -14.66 -16.72 3.89
N ILE A 80 -13.40 -16.55 3.51
CA ILE A 80 -12.99 -16.42 2.11
C ILE A 80 -11.99 -17.52 1.80
N ASP A 81 -12.13 -18.11 0.62
CA ASP A 81 -11.27 -19.15 0.08
C ASP A 81 -10.79 -18.76 -1.32
N ASN A 82 -9.55 -19.09 -1.65
CA ASN A 82 -8.93 -18.80 -2.94
C ASN A 82 -9.04 -17.32 -3.34
N PHE A 83 -8.91 -16.42 -2.37
CA PHE A 83 -8.92 -14.99 -2.62
C PHE A 83 -7.72 -14.60 -3.48
N LYS A 84 -7.97 -13.92 -4.60
CA LYS A 84 -6.94 -13.45 -5.52
C LYS A 84 -7.15 -11.98 -5.84
N VAL A 85 -6.08 -11.21 -5.84
CA VAL A 85 -6.03 -9.81 -6.27
C VAL A 85 -5.15 -9.72 -7.50
N HIS A 86 -5.70 -9.21 -8.58
CA HIS A 86 -5.03 -8.99 -9.87
C HIS A 86 -4.88 -7.49 -10.16
N GLY A 87 -3.88 -7.12 -10.96
CA GLY A 87 -3.65 -5.75 -11.42
C GLY A 87 -2.82 -4.88 -10.47
N LEU A 88 -2.24 -5.48 -9.42
CA LEU A 88 -1.32 -4.77 -8.52
C LEU A 88 -0.02 -4.39 -9.19
N SER A 89 0.37 -5.10 -10.26
CA SER A 89 1.55 -4.76 -11.06
C SER A 89 1.33 -3.54 -11.95
N ASP A 90 0.08 -3.19 -12.27
CA ASP A 90 -0.31 -2.10 -13.20
C ASP A 90 -0.35 -0.71 -12.58
N PHE A 91 0.25 -0.56 -11.41
CA PHE A 91 0.32 0.73 -10.74
C PHE A 91 1.09 1.78 -11.56
N VAL A 92 0.63 3.03 -11.45
CA VAL A 92 1.22 4.21 -12.05
C VAL A 92 1.68 5.15 -10.94
N ILE A 93 2.95 5.54 -10.97
CA ILE A 93 3.50 6.56 -10.06
C ILE A 93 3.18 7.92 -10.66
N ASN A 94 2.18 8.62 -10.11
CA ASN A 94 1.79 9.95 -10.59
C ASN A 94 2.71 11.04 -10.06
N LYS A 95 3.26 10.81 -8.85
CA LYS A 95 4.19 11.73 -8.20
C LYS A 95 5.08 10.97 -7.22
N LEU A 96 6.36 11.29 -7.23
CA LEU A 96 7.29 10.94 -6.15
C LEU A 96 8.04 12.22 -5.77
N SER A 97 8.10 12.51 -4.47
CA SER A 97 8.91 13.59 -3.94
C SER A 97 9.55 13.14 -2.63
N ILE A 98 10.87 13.07 -2.60
CA ILE A 98 11.63 12.69 -1.41
C ILE A 98 12.22 13.93 -0.79
N ASN A 99 11.91 14.16 0.49
CA ASN A 99 12.52 15.23 1.26
C ASN A 99 13.41 14.63 2.35
N ILE A 100 14.72 14.80 2.22
CA ILE A 100 15.71 14.15 3.11
C ILE A 100 16.03 14.97 4.35
N VAL A 101 15.50 16.19 4.48
CA VAL A 101 15.67 17.02 5.68
C VAL A 101 14.88 16.42 6.84
N PRO A 102 15.55 15.86 7.87
CA PRO A 102 14.86 15.08 8.89
C PRO A 102 13.86 15.92 9.70
N GLY A 103 12.65 15.40 9.89
CA GLY A 103 11.64 15.95 10.80
C GLY A 103 10.93 17.25 10.37
N VAL A 104 11.37 17.92 9.30
CA VAL A 104 10.80 19.22 8.87
C VAL A 104 9.79 19.04 7.73
N THR A 105 10.17 18.31 6.69
CA THR A 105 9.43 18.17 5.43
C THR A 105 8.89 16.77 5.24
N ARG A 106 7.78 16.65 4.51
CA ARG A 106 7.19 15.35 4.16
C ARG A 106 7.68 14.89 2.81
N SER A 107 8.10 13.64 2.71
CA SER A 107 8.14 12.91 1.45
C SER A 107 6.72 12.48 1.08
N THR A 108 6.45 12.38 -0.22
CA THR A 108 5.15 11.97 -0.75
C THR A 108 5.34 11.04 -1.94
N ILE A 109 4.53 9.99 -2.03
CA ILE A 109 4.32 9.22 -3.25
C ILE A 109 2.81 9.21 -3.54
N ASN A 110 2.44 9.45 -4.78
CA ASN A 110 1.08 9.30 -5.27
C ASN A 110 1.06 8.17 -6.31
N VAL A 111 0.28 7.13 -6.05
CA VAL A 111 0.21 5.92 -6.88
C VAL A 111 -1.25 5.65 -7.24
N THR A 112 -1.52 5.36 -8.51
CA THR A 112 -2.83 4.89 -8.96
C THR A 112 -2.73 3.44 -9.43
N PHE A 113 -3.66 2.60 -9.00
CA PHE A 113 -3.95 1.31 -9.63
C PHE A 113 -5.14 1.53 -10.59
N PRO A 114 -4.91 1.53 -11.92
CA PRO A 114 -5.95 1.87 -12.89
C PRO A 114 -7.11 0.88 -12.85
N TYR A 115 -6.79 -0.40 -12.67
CA TYR A 115 -7.76 -1.47 -12.59
C TYR A 115 -7.25 -2.56 -11.66
N THR A 116 -8.04 -2.90 -10.65
CA THR A 116 -7.77 -4.03 -9.75
C THR A 116 -8.97 -4.95 -9.74
N TYR A 117 -8.71 -6.24 -9.89
CA TYR A 117 -9.74 -7.27 -9.90
C TYR A 117 -9.53 -8.27 -8.78
N LEU A 118 -10.56 -8.44 -7.96
CA LEU A 118 -10.58 -9.34 -6.83
C LEU A 118 -11.58 -10.46 -7.12
N LYS A 119 -11.19 -11.69 -6.80
CA LYS A 119 -12.09 -12.84 -6.82
C LYS A 119 -11.88 -13.73 -5.62
N SER A 120 -12.94 -14.33 -5.13
CA SER A 120 -12.91 -15.27 -4.01
C SER A 120 -14.08 -16.22 -4.09
N ILE A 121 -13.97 -17.34 -3.39
CA ILE A 121 -15.13 -18.09 -2.90
C ILE A 121 -15.41 -17.52 -1.51
N TYR A 122 -16.68 -17.29 -1.16
CA TYR A 122 -17.05 -16.74 0.13
C TYR A 122 -18.17 -17.54 0.79
N THR A 123 -18.15 -17.57 2.12
CA THR A 123 -19.30 -17.95 2.93
C THR A 123 -19.62 -16.85 3.92
N ALA A 124 -20.91 -16.63 4.16
CA ALA A 124 -21.43 -15.50 4.88
C ALA A 124 -22.67 -15.90 5.67
N LYS A 125 -22.63 -15.79 6.99
CA LYS A 125 -23.78 -16.05 7.86
C LYS A 125 -23.94 -14.95 8.87
N GLY A 126 -25.13 -14.39 9.00
CA GLY A 126 -25.35 -13.31 9.93
C GLY A 126 -26.70 -12.64 9.82
N SER A 127 -26.80 -11.46 10.42
CA SER A 127 -27.94 -10.56 10.24
C SER A 127 -27.48 -9.11 10.14
N LEU A 128 -28.10 -8.38 9.22
CA LEU A 128 -28.00 -6.93 9.12
C LEU A 128 -29.21 -6.31 9.84
N ALA A 129 -28.93 -5.48 10.85
CA ALA A 129 -29.88 -4.79 11.71
C ALA A 129 -30.98 -5.70 12.30
N TYR A 130 -30.69 -7.00 12.48
CA TYR A 130 -31.63 -8.05 12.91
C TYR A 130 -32.89 -8.22 12.05
N ILE A 131 -32.97 -7.55 10.90
CA ILE A 131 -34.13 -7.59 9.99
C ILE A 131 -33.84 -8.35 8.70
N LEU A 132 -32.56 -8.46 8.32
CA LEU A 132 -32.14 -9.08 7.10
C LEU A 132 -31.12 -10.17 7.41
N ASN A 133 -31.51 -11.43 7.24
CA ASN A 133 -30.62 -12.57 7.44
C ASN A 133 -29.70 -12.73 6.24
N LEU A 134 -28.40 -12.77 6.50
CA LEU A 134 -27.36 -13.06 5.52
C LEU A 134 -27.05 -14.55 5.59
N ALA A 135 -27.14 -15.24 4.45
CA ALA A 135 -26.83 -16.65 4.32
C ALA A 135 -26.21 -16.90 2.94
N GLY A 136 -25.12 -16.19 2.67
CA GLY A 136 -24.43 -16.22 1.39
C GLY A 136 -23.42 -17.35 1.29
N ASP A 137 -23.39 -18.00 0.13
CA ASP A 137 -22.38 -18.98 -0.28
C ASP A 137 -22.25 -18.95 -1.80
N GLY A 138 -21.07 -18.62 -2.29
CA GLY A 138 -20.83 -18.49 -3.73
C GLY A 138 -19.52 -17.81 -4.10
N ASN A 139 -19.46 -17.30 -5.33
CA ASN A 139 -18.34 -16.49 -5.77
C ASN A 139 -18.54 -15.03 -5.37
N ALA A 140 -17.44 -14.39 -4.99
CA ALA A 140 -17.36 -12.95 -4.80
C ALA A 140 -16.41 -12.40 -5.86
N GLU A 141 -16.86 -11.39 -6.60
CA GLU A 141 -16.05 -10.66 -7.57
C GLU A 141 -16.12 -9.18 -7.26
N THR A 142 -14.98 -8.49 -7.36
CA THR A 142 -14.92 -7.04 -7.17
C THR A 142 -13.97 -6.42 -8.16
N THR A 143 -14.41 -5.36 -8.83
CA THR A 143 -13.56 -4.53 -9.68
C THR A 143 -13.44 -3.15 -9.07
N ILE A 144 -12.21 -2.66 -9.00
CA ILE A 144 -11.86 -1.35 -8.48
C ILE A 144 -11.19 -0.59 -9.63
N THR A 145 -11.70 0.57 -10.00
CA THR A 145 -11.13 1.41 -11.08
C THR A 145 -10.62 2.72 -10.51
N ASP A 146 -9.47 3.17 -11.02
CA ASP A 146 -8.81 4.42 -10.63
C ASP A 146 -8.59 4.52 -9.12
N PHE A 147 -7.99 3.49 -8.54
CA PHE A 147 -7.72 3.45 -7.10
C PHE A 147 -6.41 4.19 -6.77
N ASN A 148 -6.53 5.39 -6.20
CA ASN A 148 -5.41 6.27 -5.91
C ASN A 148 -5.06 6.29 -4.42
N PHE A 149 -3.76 6.24 -4.15
CA PHE A 149 -3.19 6.45 -2.83
C PHE A 149 -2.24 7.65 -2.86
N GLU A 150 -2.47 8.61 -1.97
CA GLU A 150 -1.49 9.62 -1.61
C GLU A 150 -0.87 9.27 -0.26
N ILE A 151 0.38 8.83 -0.28
CA ILE A 151 1.11 8.40 0.91
C ILE A 151 2.15 9.47 1.22
N SER A 152 2.14 10.00 2.44
CA SER A 152 3.14 10.96 2.90
C SER A 152 3.76 10.57 4.24
N TRP A 153 5.06 10.78 4.39
CA TRP A 153 5.81 10.42 5.60
C TRP A 153 6.91 11.42 5.88
N ARG A 154 7.44 11.40 7.10
CA ARG A 154 8.65 12.13 7.47
C ARG A 154 9.79 11.16 7.69
N ILE A 155 10.97 11.51 7.21
CA ILE A 155 12.20 10.79 7.54
C ILE A 155 12.68 11.22 8.91
N LYS A 156 12.94 10.25 9.77
CA LYS A 156 13.60 10.41 11.07
C LYS A 156 15.02 9.86 10.97
N ALA A 157 15.99 10.76 11.06
CA ALA A 157 17.40 10.43 11.22
C ALA A 157 17.85 10.90 12.60
N SER A 158 17.73 10.03 13.61
CA SER A 158 18.36 10.22 14.92
C SER A 158 19.70 9.45 14.97
N ILE A 159 20.35 9.37 16.13
CA ILE A 159 21.60 8.58 16.35
C ILE A 159 21.40 7.05 16.10
N GLY A 160 20.20 6.63 15.67
CA GLY A 160 19.81 5.26 15.36
C GLY A 160 19.52 5.04 13.87
N PRO A 161 18.97 3.88 13.48
CA PRO A 161 18.67 3.56 12.09
C PRO A 161 17.66 4.57 11.49
N LEU A 162 17.77 4.79 10.18
CA LEU A 162 16.79 5.58 9.44
C LEU A 162 15.40 4.96 9.65
N ALA A 163 14.40 5.79 9.92
CA ALA A 163 13.02 5.38 10.06
C ALA A 163 12.10 6.39 9.37
N ILE A 164 10.92 5.93 8.97
CA ILE A 164 9.79 6.80 8.64
C ILE A 164 8.94 7.03 9.88
N THR A 165 8.29 8.19 9.93
CA THR A 165 7.35 8.57 10.99
C THR A 165 6.25 9.42 10.42
N ALA A 166 5.15 9.57 11.17
CA ALA A 166 4.02 10.40 10.79
C ALA A 166 3.50 10.00 9.41
N LEU A 167 3.42 8.70 9.16
CA LEU A 167 2.81 8.17 7.95
C LEU A 167 1.35 8.65 7.84
N LYS A 168 0.97 9.08 6.66
CA LYS A 168 -0.40 9.37 6.25
C LYS A 168 -0.65 8.64 4.95
N ILE A 169 -1.85 8.07 4.83
CA ILE A 169 -2.31 7.37 3.64
C ILE A 169 -3.69 7.92 3.36
N ASP A 170 -3.81 8.74 2.32
CA ASP A 170 -5.09 9.22 1.84
C ASP A 170 -5.50 8.37 0.63
N MET A 171 -6.75 7.93 0.62
CA MET A 171 -7.29 6.99 -0.35
C MET A 171 -8.38 7.70 -1.17
N LEU A 172 -8.32 7.58 -2.48
CA LEU A 172 -9.37 8.01 -3.39
C LEU A 172 -9.72 6.83 -4.30
N LEU A 173 -11.01 6.52 -4.37
CA LEU A 173 -11.54 5.42 -5.15
C LEU A 173 -12.46 5.98 -6.24
N GLY A 174 -12.14 5.68 -7.50
CA GLY A 174 -12.92 6.14 -8.65
C GLY A 174 -14.26 5.40 -8.79
N ASP A 175 -14.19 4.10 -9.05
CA ASP A 175 -15.38 3.23 -9.20
C ASP A 175 -15.16 1.90 -8.48
N LEU A 176 -16.25 1.35 -7.95
CA LEU A 176 -16.28 0.08 -7.24
C LEU A 176 -17.48 -0.72 -7.71
N LYS A 177 -17.23 -1.91 -8.27
CA LYS A 177 -18.29 -2.87 -8.55
C LYS A 177 -18.07 -4.14 -7.78
N ILE A 178 -19.11 -4.59 -7.08
CA ILE A 178 -19.10 -5.77 -6.24
C ILE A 178 -20.25 -6.68 -6.66
N ASN A 179 -19.94 -7.97 -6.80
CA ASN A 179 -20.91 -9.03 -7.01
C ASN A 179 -20.66 -10.15 -5.99
N PHE A 180 -21.69 -10.51 -5.23
CA PHE A 180 -21.70 -11.66 -4.34
C PHE A 180 -22.81 -12.62 -4.79
N ASP A 181 -22.44 -13.76 -5.35
CA ASP A 181 -23.41 -14.78 -5.75
C ASP A 181 -24.18 -15.26 -4.52
N ASN A 182 -25.50 -15.33 -4.61
CA ASN A 182 -26.40 -15.86 -3.57
C ASN A 182 -26.28 -15.19 -2.20
N LEU A 183 -25.96 -13.89 -2.11
CA LEU A 183 -25.83 -13.19 -0.82
C LEU A 183 -27.10 -13.28 0.04
N LEU A 184 -28.26 -13.27 -0.61
CA LEU A 184 -29.59 -13.37 0.00
C LEU A 184 -30.46 -14.36 -0.76
N GLU A 185 -31.28 -15.12 -0.03
CA GLU A 185 -32.17 -16.15 -0.60
C GLU A 185 -33.24 -15.57 -1.54
N GLU A 186 -33.84 -14.44 -1.17
CA GLU A 186 -34.88 -13.79 -1.97
C GLU A 186 -34.24 -12.93 -3.07
N GLU A 187 -34.36 -13.37 -4.32
CA GLU A 187 -33.72 -12.76 -5.50
C GLU A 187 -33.98 -11.25 -5.61
N ARG A 188 -35.20 -10.81 -5.30
CA ARG A 188 -35.54 -9.38 -5.35
C ARG A 188 -34.74 -8.55 -4.35
N ILE A 189 -34.56 -9.07 -3.13
CA ILE A 189 -33.81 -8.39 -2.07
C ILE A 189 -32.32 -8.48 -2.39
N ASN A 190 -31.85 -9.63 -2.89
CA ASN A 190 -30.48 -9.80 -3.37
C ASN A 190 -30.12 -8.74 -4.41
N ASN A 191 -30.94 -8.57 -5.44
CA ASN A 191 -30.70 -7.61 -6.51
C ASN A 191 -30.76 -6.16 -6.00
N PHE A 192 -31.67 -5.86 -5.08
CA PHE A 192 -31.75 -4.54 -4.45
C PHE A 192 -30.49 -4.21 -3.64
N VAL A 193 -30.03 -5.15 -2.78
CA VAL A 193 -28.82 -4.96 -1.97
C VAL A 193 -27.58 -4.81 -2.86
N HIS A 194 -27.46 -5.61 -3.92
CA HIS A 194 -26.38 -5.45 -4.89
C HIS A 194 -26.40 -4.09 -5.57
N ALA A 195 -27.56 -3.63 -6.03
CA ALA A 195 -27.68 -2.29 -6.63
C ALA A 195 -27.30 -1.20 -5.63
N LEU A 196 -27.75 -1.30 -4.37
CA LEU A 196 -27.43 -0.36 -3.31
C LEU A 196 -25.93 -0.32 -3.00
N VAL A 197 -25.30 -1.49 -2.85
CA VAL A 197 -23.86 -1.59 -2.57
C VAL A 197 -23.03 -1.08 -3.74
N ASN A 198 -23.44 -1.30 -4.99
CA ASN A 198 -22.72 -0.76 -6.15
C ASN A 198 -22.89 0.77 -6.28
N GLU A 199 -24.07 1.30 -5.91
CA GLU A 199 -24.32 2.76 -5.93
C GLU A 199 -23.59 3.49 -4.80
N MET A 200 -23.57 2.90 -3.59
CA MET A 200 -23.02 3.52 -2.38
C MET A 200 -21.63 3.02 -2.01
N GLY A 201 -21.08 2.03 -2.73
CA GLY A 201 -19.93 1.25 -2.30
C GLY A 201 -18.67 2.09 -2.09
N VAL A 202 -18.46 3.10 -2.93
CA VAL A 202 -17.34 4.04 -2.79
C VAL A 202 -17.44 4.84 -1.48
N GLU A 203 -18.63 5.34 -1.14
CA GLU A 203 -18.86 6.08 0.11
C GLU A 203 -18.70 5.16 1.33
N LEU A 204 -19.29 3.96 1.28
CA LEU A 204 -19.19 2.97 2.35
C LEU A 204 -17.75 2.52 2.61
N LEU A 205 -16.96 2.28 1.56
CA LEU A 205 -15.54 1.98 1.72
C LEU A 205 -14.76 3.17 2.28
N GLY A 206 -15.12 4.40 1.93
CA GLY A 206 -14.57 5.61 2.52
C GLY A 206 -14.80 5.67 4.03
N ASP A 207 -16.00 5.34 4.50
CA ASP A 207 -16.34 5.29 5.93
C ASP A 207 -15.56 4.20 6.67
N ILE A 208 -15.47 3.00 6.10
CA ILE A 208 -14.65 1.91 6.66
C ILE A 208 -13.19 2.34 6.73
N TRP A 209 -12.66 2.95 5.67
CA TRP A 209 -11.29 3.46 5.66
C TRP A 209 -11.08 4.48 6.78
N ASN A 210 -11.95 5.47 6.93
CA ASN A 210 -11.83 6.48 7.99
C ASN A 210 -11.80 5.86 9.39
N TYR A 211 -12.54 4.78 9.61
CA TYR A 211 -12.56 4.05 10.88
C TYR A 211 -11.29 3.22 11.10
N GLU A 212 -10.82 2.47 10.10
CA GLU A 212 -9.69 1.53 10.22
C GLU A 212 -8.31 2.14 9.91
N GLN A 213 -8.27 3.34 9.31
CA GLN A 213 -7.04 4.01 8.86
C GLN A 213 -5.96 4.08 9.95
N PRO A 214 -6.24 4.42 11.23
CA PRO A 214 -5.21 4.45 12.26
C PRO A 214 -4.51 3.09 12.45
N THR A 215 -5.28 2.00 12.44
CA THR A 215 -4.76 0.63 12.56
C THR A 215 -3.94 0.24 11.32
N ALA A 216 -4.41 0.61 10.13
CA ALA A 216 -3.70 0.36 8.88
C ALA A 216 -2.36 1.11 8.84
N ILE A 217 -2.36 2.40 9.22
CA ILE A 217 -1.16 3.24 9.26
C ILE A 217 -0.12 2.65 10.23
N ASP A 218 -0.52 2.23 11.43
CA ASP A 218 0.40 1.65 12.41
C ASP A 218 1.08 0.36 11.90
N LYS A 219 0.29 -0.52 11.28
CA LYS A 219 0.81 -1.76 10.66
C LYS A 219 1.76 -1.46 9.50
N VAL A 220 1.38 -0.56 8.60
CA VAL A 220 2.21 -0.20 7.43
C VAL A 220 3.50 0.48 7.87
N GLU A 221 3.45 1.41 8.82
CA GLU A 221 4.63 2.09 9.38
C GLU A 221 5.59 1.06 10.02
N THR A 222 5.04 0.09 10.77
CA THR A 222 5.81 -1.02 11.37
C THR A 222 6.50 -1.87 10.30
N ILE A 223 5.77 -2.30 9.27
CA ILE A 223 6.32 -3.11 8.19
C ILE A 223 7.42 -2.36 7.45
N ILE A 224 7.17 -1.11 7.04
CA ILE A 224 8.17 -0.29 6.34
C ILE A 224 9.42 -0.14 7.20
N ASN A 225 9.29 0.26 8.47
CA ASN A 225 10.44 0.47 9.34
C ASN A 225 11.22 -0.83 9.61
N SER A 226 10.57 -2.00 9.59
CA SER A 226 11.24 -3.29 9.72
C SER A 226 12.09 -3.66 8.49
N LYS A 227 11.69 -3.21 7.29
CA LYS A 227 12.34 -3.54 6.01
C LYS A 227 13.26 -2.44 5.49
N LEU A 228 13.10 -1.21 5.96
CA LEU A 228 13.81 -0.04 5.47
C LEU A 228 15.34 -0.19 5.52
N PRO A 229 15.98 -0.77 6.56
CA PRO A 229 17.43 -0.96 6.56
C PRO A 229 17.93 -1.85 5.42
N ASP A 230 17.19 -2.90 5.08
CA ASP A 230 17.56 -3.84 4.02
C ASP A 230 17.33 -3.22 2.64
N LEU A 231 16.21 -2.50 2.47
CA LEU A 231 15.91 -1.74 1.26
C LEU A 231 16.97 -0.65 1.00
N LEU A 232 17.42 0.07 2.03
CA LEU A 232 18.44 1.11 1.88
C LEU A 232 19.80 0.56 1.44
N LYS A 233 20.27 -0.54 2.06
CA LYS A 233 21.53 -1.20 1.65
C LYS A 233 21.50 -1.55 0.18
N LEU A 234 20.35 -2.02 -0.26
CA LEU A 234 20.10 -2.52 -1.58
C LEU A 234 19.95 -1.41 -2.64
N ILE A 235 19.31 -0.30 -2.27
CA ILE A 235 19.09 0.88 -3.13
C ILE A 235 20.36 1.74 -3.25
N THR A 236 21.13 1.89 -2.17
CA THR A 236 22.32 2.77 -2.12
C THR A 236 23.62 2.10 -2.57
N GLY A 237 23.59 0.83 -2.98
CA GLY A 237 24.76 0.10 -3.45
C GLY A 237 25.89 0.05 -2.41
N GLY A 238 25.54 -0.08 -1.12
CA GLY A 238 26.49 -0.01 -0.02
C GLY A 238 27.59 -1.06 -0.15
N ASN A 239 28.77 -0.61 -0.58
CA ASN A 239 30.04 -1.34 -0.58
C ASN A 239 30.20 -2.17 0.71
N GLY A 240 30.03 -3.50 0.65
CA GLY A 240 30.37 -4.40 1.76
C GLY A 240 29.45 -5.59 2.05
N GLY A 241 28.54 -5.98 1.15
CA GLY A 241 27.74 -7.21 1.32
C GLY A 241 27.67 -8.03 0.03
N GLU A 242 28.19 -9.24 0.07
CA GLU A 242 28.14 -10.29 -0.97
C GLU A 242 26.70 -10.81 -1.17
N GLY A 243 25.77 -9.93 -1.52
CA GLY A 243 24.38 -10.28 -1.83
C GLY A 243 24.10 -10.16 -3.31
N PRO A 244 23.36 -11.10 -3.93
CA PRO A 244 22.90 -10.93 -5.29
C PRO A 244 21.92 -9.73 -5.40
N PRO A 245 21.75 -9.13 -6.60
CA PRO A 245 20.75 -8.10 -6.85
C PRO A 245 19.34 -8.50 -6.36
N VAL A 246 18.46 -7.54 -5.99
CA VAL A 246 17.09 -7.82 -5.49
C VAL A 246 16.38 -8.88 -6.31
N PHE A 247 16.43 -8.70 -7.61
CA PHE A 247 15.66 -9.43 -8.60
C PHE A 247 16.50 -10.51 -9.26
N ASP A 248 17.64 -10.88 -8.67
CA ASP A 248 18.45 -11.98 -9.17
C ASP A 248 17.63 -13.27 -9.17
N GLY A 249 17.61 -13.95 -10.33
CA GLY A 249 16.77 -15.13 -10.55
C GLY A 249 15.27 -14.85 -10.68
N VAL A 250 14.83 -13.59 -10.78
CA VAL A 250 13.41 -13.23 -10.98
C VAL A 250 13.22 -12.60 -12.37
N GLU A 251 12.48 -13.29 -13.24
CA GLU A 251 12.30 -12.92 -14.64
C GLU A 251 11.37 -11.70 -14.81
N PRO A 252 11.74 -10.70 -15.65
CA PRO A 252 10.94 -9.50 -15.90
C PRO A 252 9.85 -9.71 -16.98
N ASP A 253 9.07 -10.77 -16.88
CA ASP A 253 8.14 -11.23 -17.93
C ASP A 253 6.65 -11.12 -17.54
N CYS A 254 6.34 -10.56 -16.37
CA CYS A 254 4.97 -10.43 -15.89
C CYS A 254 4.11 -9.46 -16.71
N LYS A 255 4.77 -8.59 -17.47
CA LYS A 255 4.14 -7.68 -18.44
C LYS A 255 4.76 -7.93 -19.79
N SER A 256 4.36 -9.01 -20.45
CA SER A 256 4.67 -9.20 -21.87
C SER A 256 4.11 -8.00 -22.66
N GLU A 257 4.98 -7.34 -23.44
CA GLU A 257 4.64 -6.25 -24.36
C GLU A 257 3.44 -6.56 -25.25
#